data_AF-A0A9N9NDJ4-F1
#
_entry.id   AF-A0A9N9NDJ4-F1
#
_cell.length_a   1.000
_cell.length_b   1.000
_cell.length_c   1.000
_cell.angle_alpha   90.00
_cell.angle_beta   90.00
_cell.angle_gamma   90.00
#
_symmetry.space_group_name_H-M   'P 1'
#
loop_
_entity.id
_entity.type
_entity.pdbx_description
1 polymer ?
#
loop_
_entity_poly.entity_id
_entity_poly.type
_entity_poly.pdbx_seq_one_letter_code
_entity_poly.pdbx_strand_id
1 'polypeptide(L)'
;KIGFLQRIFEHFVNNYGILKDFINSAIEILPEDNHNLMITDEFLEEMHNQCYIYNSSFTFLIQFYERFCSTKAKQYLDDLQERLITTTLANSYEEDHWTIHSEILGVMKDAYQLVDSQIFQNIFQDESRSIEGEGLADEIKNKYGITITDQNMEELVSAVKHLINIPSTLEKLKQLITVFEILKITHNKNFWTKKINEFKNENLSLGQLSKSFPQLRRDEENYLLTKSWSLIKEIASAKDLIIFLRSLIGHDVKNLINGVDDHSDERLIQEDTVRTFIQVKQIMESLLMRKKNFEEREFLQKLHDTLEVNPSLVDNLRLCHANTQALKHMYENISNRGEVTKERIFFAVTKGKYLFKRMENDDNEGEYTATLSYPSKISQDGIARYSFSDLQELHGRALLIAKAPANTTDLNDNPNDITSVHMNDFVIHVDLAQEIVNTALSLKELGHFKYRDFRETVSSDTLKMKELLQRLIGDLQEWKKIVNEAQQKHYYLTFFLPQHILYFYDYFSCNGETTRSDIKEKCSMLLKFVNDKAELPSVESDALNIPLIPENYLVILCNIGIQLYDIFSEILITQRQIKAHVDPNITDM
;
A
#
# COMPACT_ATOMS: atom_id res chain seq x y z
N LYS A 1 1.90 -58.77 23.98
CA LYS A 1 0.85 -58.16 24.84
C LYS A 1 0.82 -56.67 24.57
N ILE A 2 -0.36 -56.06 24.41
CA ILE A 2 -0.49 -54.67 23.93
C ILE A 2 0.15 -53.68 24.92
N GLY A 3 -0.09 -53.81 26.23
CA GLY A 3 0.51 -52.92 27.23
C GLY A 3 2.05 -53.00 27.31
N PHE A 4 2.66 -54.11 26.90
CA PHE A 4 4.12 -54.22 26.78
C PHE A 4 4.63 -53.56 25.50
N LEU A 5 3.94 -53.78 24.37
CA LEU A 5 4.24 -53.13 23.09
C LEU A 5 4.17 -51.61 23.21
N GLN A 6 3.15 -51.10 23.90
CA GLN A 6 3.01 -49.67 24.14
C GLN A 6 4.17 -49.09 24.97
N ARG A 7 4.60 -49.77 26.04
CA ARG A 7 5.78 -49.32 26.81
C ARG A 7 7.07 -49.33 26.00
N ILE A 8 7.20 -50.26 25.06
CA ILE A 8 8.31 -50.25 24.10
C ILE A 8 8.20 -49.00 23.23
N PHE A 9 7.06 -48.75 22.58
CA PHE A 9 6.89 -47.56 21.74
C PHE A 9 7.06 -46.25 22.51
N GLU A 10 6.56 -46.14 23.75
CA GLU A 10 6.72 -45.00 24.65
C GLU A 10 8.19 -44.75 25.04
N HIS A 11 9.00 -45.81 25.10
CA HIS A 11 10.45 -45.69 25.35
C HIS A 11 11.22 -45.23 24.09
N PHE A 12 10.69 -45.54 22.91
CA PHE A 12 11.32 -45.26 21.61
C PHE A 12 10.62 -44.13 20.81
N VAL A 13 9.82 -43.27 21.45
CA VAL A 13 8.93 -42.24 20.84
C VAL A 13 9.60 -41.35 19.77
N ASN A 14 10.93 -41.24 19.75
CA ASN A 14 11.69 -40.46 18.76
C ASN A 14 12.83 -41.25 18.09
N ASN A 15 12.84 -42.59 18.19
CA ASN A 15 13.97 -43.42 17.76
C ASN A 15 13.55 -44.84 17.32
N TYR A 16 12.48 -44.94 16.53
CA TYR A 16 12.02 -46.21 15.96
C TYR A 16 13.08 -46.90 15.09
N GLY A 17 14.03 -46.14 14.53
CA GLY A 17 15.18 -46.68 13.81
C GLY A 17 16.04 -47.63 14.65
N ILE A 18 16.27 -47.33 15.93
CA ILE A 18 17.05 -48.21 16.82
C ILE A 18 16.31 -49.52 17.09
N LEU A 19 14.98 -49.43 17.29
CA LEU A 19 14.14 -50.60 17.51
C LEU A 19 14.08 -51.50 16.26
N LYS A 20 13.94 -50.88 15.08
CA LYS A 20 13.97 -51.55 13.79
C LYS A 20 15.31 -52.22 13.53
N ASP A 21 16.42 -51.50 13.70
CA ASP A 21 17.77 -52.02 13.49
C ASP A 21 18.06 -53.18 14.44
N PHE A 22 17.63 -53.09 15.71
CA PHE A 22 17.76 -54.17 16.68
C PHE A 22 16.98 -55.42 16.26
N ILE A 23 15.72 -55.27 15.85
CA ILE A 23 14.89 -56.41 15.45
C ILE A 23 15.40 -57.02 14.14
N ASN A 24 15.74 -56.21 13.14
CA ASN A 24 16.25 -56.68 11.86
C ASN A 24 17.62 -57.35 12.00
N SER A 25 18.51 -56.83 12.84
CA SER A 25 19.80 -57.48 13.16
C SER A 25 19.61 -58.84 13.83
N ALA A 26 18.54 -59.02 14.63
CA ALA A 26 18.22 -60.31 15.23
C ALA A 26 17.62 -61.31 14.22
N ILE A 27 16.90 -60.82 13.22
CA ILE A 27 16.33 -61.63 12.14
C ILE A 27 17.42 -62.15 11.19
N GLU A 28 18.48 -61.37 10.94
CA GLU A 28 19.64 -61.77 10.11
C GLU A 28 20.41 -62.98 10.65
N ILE A 29 20.23 -63.34 11.93
CA ILE A 29 20.88 -64.48 12.57
C ILE A 29 20.08 -65.79 12.36
N LEU A 30 18.84 -65.70 11.86
CA LEU A 30 17.96 -66.86 11.63
C LEU A 30 18.21 -67.52 10.26
N PRO A 31 17.88 -68.81 10.07
CA PRO A 31 18.08 -69.52 8.80
C PRO A 31 17.42 -68.83 7.58
N GLU A 32 17.99 -69.02 6.39
CA GLU A 32 17.68 -68.30 5.13
C GLU A 32 16.18 -68.19 4.79
N ASP A 33 15.35 -69.16 5.19
CA ASP A 33 13.91 -69.18 4.92
C ASP A 33 13.12 -68.02 5.58
N ASN A 34 13.72 -67.30 6.56
CA ASN A 34 13.07 -66.21 7.29
C ASN A 34 13.51 -64.79 6.89
N HIS A 35 14.38 -64.63 5.89
CA HIS A 35 14.92 -63.32 5.48
C HIS A 35 13.89 -62.38 4.84
N ASN A 36 12.69 -62.88 4.51
CA ASN A 36 11.57 -62.06 4.05
C ASN A 36 10.77 -61.36 5.18
N LEU A 37 11.17 -61.50 6.45
CA LEU A 37 10.49 -60.94 7.62
C LEU A 37 11.03 -59.56 8.07
N MET A 38 11.80 -58.87 7.21
CA MET A 38 12.34 -57.54 7.51
C MET A 38 11.24 -56.56 7.91
N ILE A 39 11.37 -55.99 9.11
CA ILE A 39 10.44 -54.99 9.62
C ILE A 39 10.74 -53.64 8.97
N THR A 40 9.70 -53.05 8.36
CA THR A 40 9.74 -51.71 7.75
C THR A 40 9.33 -50.63 8.76
N ASP A 41 9.66 -49.37 8.45
CA ASP A 41 9.20 -48.23 9.26
C ASP A 41 7.66 -48.13 9.22
N GLU A 42 7.07 -48.33 8.03
CA GLU A 42 5.62 -48.36 7.82
C GLU A 42 4.92 -49.40 8.70
N PHE A 43 5.51 -50.59 8.86
CA PHE A 43 4.95 -51.62 9.73
C PHE A 43 5.01 -51.23 11.22
N LEU A 44 6.10 -50.59 11.67
CA LEU A 44 6.21 -50.10 13.05
C LEU A 44 5.26 -48.94 13.33
N GLU A 45 5.08 -48.02 12.38
CA GLU A 45 4.11 -46.92 12.47
C GLU A 45 2.68 -47.44 12.56
N GLU A 46 2.32 -48.40 11.71
CA GLU A 46 1.00 -49.03 11.75
C GLU A 46 0.78 -49.75 13.09
N MET A 47 1.73 -50.58 13.53
CA MET A 47 1.64 -51.23 14.85
C MET A 47 1.51 -50.23 16.01
N HIS A 48 2.23 -49.11 15.96
CA HIS A 48 2.16 -48.07 16.97
C HIS A 48 0.78 -47.40 16.97
N ASN A 49 0.27 -47.01 15.80
CA ASN A 49 -1.06 -46.41 15.66
C ASN A 49 -2.16 -47.35 16.18
N GLN A 50 -2.04 -48.65 15.90
CA GLN A 50 -2.99 -49.65 16.34
C GLN A 50 -2.95 -49.87 17.86
N CYS A 51 -1.76 -49.90 18.47
CA CYS A 51 -1.63 -49.91 19.93
C CYS A 51 -2.24 -48.63 20.55
N TYR A 52 -2.01 -47.47 19.93
CA TYR A 52 -2.55 -46.20 20.37
C TYR A 52 -4.09 -46.15 20.33
N ILE A 53 -4.70 -46.60 19.22
CA ILE A 53 -6.17 -46.67 19.08
C ILE A 53 -6.76 -47.59 20.14
N TYR A 54 -6.16 -48.78 20.33
CA TYR A 54 -6.58 -49.74 21.34
C TYR A 54 -6.54 -49.13 22.74
N ASN A 55 -5.41 -48.54 23.12
CA ASN A 55 -5.22 -47.99 24.45
C ASN A 55 -6.07 -46.74 24.70
N SER A 56 -6.32 -45.94 23.67
CA SER A 56 -7.25 -44.81 23.73
C SER A 56 -8.67 -45.29 24.01
N SER A 57 -9.10 -46.36 23.34
CA SER A 57 -10.42 -46.99 23.52
C SER A 57 -10.54 -47.63 24.91
N PHE A 58 -9.48 -48.29 25.37
CA PHE A 58 -9.37 -48.90 26.69
C PHE A 58 -9.42 -47.87 27.83
N THR A 59 -8.61 -46.81 27.74
CA THR A 59 -8.55 -45.73 28.73
C THR A 59 -9.91 -45.04 28.84
N PHE A 60 -10.56 -44.81 27.70
CA PHE A 60 -11.89 -44.24 27.65
C PHE A 60 -12.92 -45.10 28.37
N LEU A 61 -12.96 -46.41 28.09
CA LEU A 61 -13.94 -47.31 28.72
C LEU A 61 -13.77 -47.33 30.24
N ILE A 62 -12.53 -47.34 30.74
CA ILE A 62 -12.25 -47.24 32.18
C ILE A 62 -12.81 -45.93 32.73
N GLN A 63 -12.44 -44.79 32.15
CA GLN A 63 -12.91 -43.48 32.61
C GLN A 63 -14.45 -43.38 32.56
N PHE A 64 -15.07 -43.97 31.54
CA PHE A 64 -16.51 -44.00 31.40
C PHE A 64 -17.17 -44.82 32.52
N TYR A 65 -16.75 -46.07 32.72
CA TYR A 65 -17.35 -46.95 33.71
C TYR A 65 -17.09 -46.46 35.15
N GLU A 66 -15.90 -45.91 35.44
CA GLU A 66 -15.57 -45.37 36.76
C GLU A 66 -16.37 -44.10 37.10
N ARG A 67 -16.64 -43.23 36.13
CA ARG A 67 -17.27 -41.93 36.38
C ARG A 67 -18.79 -41.94 36.25
N PHE A 68 -19.33 -42.77 35.35
CA PHE A 68 -20.74 -42.74 35.00
C PHE A 68 -21.51 -43.97 35.48
N CYS A 69 -20.86 -45.12 35.73
CA CYS A 69 -21.58 -46.34 36.10
C CYS A 69 -21.38 -46.71 37.59
N SER A 70 -22.47 -46.96 38.32
CA SER A 70 -22.46 -47.35 39.74
C SER A 70 -22.02 -48.82 39.95
N THR A 71 -22.20 -49.38 41.16
CA THR A 71 -21.73 -50.70 41.64
C THR A 71 -22.00 -51.92 40.73
N LYS A 72 -22.82 -51.79 39.68
CA LYS A 72 -23.08 -52.79 38.64
C LYS A 72 -22.08 -52.76 37.46
N ALA A 73 -21.17 -51.77 37.41
CA ALA A 73 -20.09 -51.68 36.42
C ALA A 73 -18.94 -52.68 36.67
N LYS A 74 -18.95 -53.36 37.83
CA LYS A 74 -17.86 -54.22 38.27
C LYS A 74 -17.52 -55.32 37.27
N GLN A 75 -18.51 -55.94 36.63
CA GLN A 75 -18.28 -56.97 35.62
C GLN A 75 -17.53 -56.43 34.38
N TYR A 76 -17.81 -55.19 33.97
CA TYR A 76 -17.15 -54.54 32.83
C TYR A 76 -15.74 -54.06 33.19
N LEU A 77 -15.56 -53.55 34.41
CA LEU A 77 -14.24 -53.15 34.93
C LEU A 77 -13.34 -54.37 35.16
N ASP A 78 -13.89 -55.47 35.68
CA ASP A 78 -13.17 -56.73 35.89
C ASP A 78 -12.73 -57.34 34.54
N ASP A 79 -13.59 -57.33 33.52
CA ASP A 79 -13.23 -57.76 32.16
C ASP A 79 -12.14 -56.86 31.54
N LEU A 80 -12.22 -55.54 31.66
CA LEU A 80 -11.16 -54.63 31.20
C LEU A 80 -9.83 -54.88 31.92
N GLN A 81 -9.87 -55.14 33.24
CA GLN A 81 -8.69 -55.49 34.02
C GLN A 81 -8.09 -56.83 33.57
N GLU A 82 -8.91 -57.83 33.26
CA GLU A 82 -8.46 -59.10 32.72
C GLU A 82 -7.79 -58.90 31.34
N ARG A 83 -8.41 -58.12 30.44
CA ARG A 83 -7.87 -57.80 29.11
C ARG A 83 -6.56 -57.03 29.15
N LEU A 84 -6.38 -56.14 30.12
CA LEU A 84 -5.12 -55.42 30.33
C LEU A 84 -3.93 -56.39 30.50
N ILE A 85 -4.19 -57.56 31.09
CA ILE A 85 -3.17 -58.55 31.43
C ILE A 85 -3.04 -59.61 30.34
N THR A 86 -4.12 -59.95 29.64
CA THR A 86 -4.20 -61.11 28.72
C THR A 86 -4.12 -60.75 27.24
N THR A 87 -4.53 -59.56 26.81
CA THR A 87 -4.70 -59.24 25.39
C THR A 87 -3.38 -59.06 24.62
N THR A 88 -3.30 -59.74 23.47
CA THR A 88 -2.26 -59.54 22.45
C THR A 88 -2.81 -58.67 21.31
N LEU A 89 -1.92 -58.08 20.51
CA LEU A 89 -2.33 -57.27 19.37
C LEU A 89 -3.11 -58.08 18.33
N ALA A 90 -2.83 -59.39 18.20
CA ALA A 90 -3.59 -60.26 17.30
C ALA A 90 -5.03 -60.44 17.80
N ASN A 91 -5.21 -60.72 19.09
CA ASN A 91 -6.52 -60.94 19.69
C ASN A 91 -7.40 -59.68 19.65
N SER A 92 -6.81 -58.48 19.65
CA SER A 92 -7.60 -57.25 19.58
C SER A 92 -8.33 -57.01 18.25
N TYR A 93 -8.03 -57.80 17.21
CA TYR A 93 -8.69 -57.74 15.91
C TYR A 93 -9.79 -58.79 15.72
N GLU A 94 -10.01 -59.67 16.69
CA GLU A 94 -11.13 -60.60 16.62
C GLU A 94 -12.44 -59.78 16.64
N GLU A 95 -13.39 -60.09 15.75
CA GLU A 95 -14.64 -59.31 15.59
C GLU A 95 -15.43 -59.23 16.91
N ASP A 96 -15.25 -60.22 17.78
CA ASP A 96 -15.88 -60.31 19.08
C ASP A 96 -15.07 -59.72 20.24
N HIS A 97 -13.86 -59.21 19.98
CA HIS A 97 -12.99 -58.68 21.03
C HIS A 97 -13.67 -57.56 21.82
N TRP A 98 -14.37 -56.64 21.16
CA TRP A 98 -15.08 -55.55 21.84
C TRP A 98 -16.56 -55.82 22.08
N THR A 99 -17.10 -57.02 21.88
CA THR A 99 -18.56 -57.25 21.84
C THR A 99 -19.31 -56.66 23.03
N ILE A 100 -18.85 -56.88 24.26
CA ILE A 100 -19.52 -56.40 25.48
C ILE A 100 -19.37 -54.87 25.71
N HIS A 101 -18.48 -54.22 24.98
CA HIS A 101 -18.22 -52.77 25.03
C HIS A 101 -18.62 -52.06 23.73
N SER A 102 -19.05 -52.81 22.71
CA SER A 102 -19.20 -52.33 21.32
C SER A 102 -20.25 -51.23 21.19
N GLU A 103 -21.37 -51.35 21.91
CA GLU A 103 -22.43 -50.33 21.95
C GLU A 103 -21.92 -49.00 22.54
N ILE A 104 -21.13 -49.06 23.62
CA ILE A 104 -20.58 -47.88 24.28
C ILE A 104 -19.51 -47.21 23.41
N LEU A 105 -18.62 -47.99 22.81
CA LEU A 105 -17.62 -47.49 21.86
C LEU A 105 -18.29 -46.84 20.63
N GLY A 106 -19.40 -47.42 20.16
CA GLY A 106 -20.18 -46.88 19.04
C GLY A 106 -20.83 -45.52 19.36
N VAL A 107 -21.49 -45.40 20.51
CA VAL A 107 -22.14 -44.15 20.94
C VAL A 107 -21.13 -43.03 21.21
N MET A 108 -19.94 -43.38 21.70
CA MET A 108 -19.02 -42.40 22.26
C MET A 108 -17.85 -42.00 21.35
N LYS A 109 -17.73 -42.62 20.17
CA LYS A 109 -16.78 -42.18 19.14
C LYS A 109 -16.92 -40.69 18.81
N ASP A 110 -18.15 -40.15 18.90
CA ASP A 110 -18.47 -38.74 18.63
C ASP A 110 -18.49 -37.86 19.89
N ALA A 111 -18.43 -38.45 21.09
CA ALA A 111 -18.60 -37.77 22.37
C ALA A 111 -17.41 -37.92 23.33
N TYR A 112 -16.29 -38.50 22.86
CA TYR A 112 -15.07 -38.73 23.65
C TYR A 112 -14.60 -37.52 24.45
N GLN A 113 -14.66 -36.32 23.85
CA GLN A 113 -14.23 -35.06 24.48
C GLN A 113 -15.15 -34.61 25.63
N LEU A 114 -16.33 -35.22 25.78
CA LEU A 114 -17.33 -34.85 26.78
C LEU A 114 -17.22 -35.64 28.08
N VAL A 115 -16.39 -36.69 28.15
CA VAL A 115 -16.18 -37.50 29.38
C VAL A 115 -15.62 -36.68 30.55
N ASP A 116 -14.85 -35.64 30.25
CA ASP A 116 -14.34 -34.68 31.23
C ASP A 116 -15.29 -33.50 31.48
N SER A 117 -16.43 -33.40 30.77
CA SER A 117 -17.38 -32.30 30.92
C SER A 117 -18.25 -32.48 32.16
N GLN A 118 -18.14 -31.54 33.11
CA GLN A 118 -19.00 -31.49 34.30
C GLN A 118 -20.49 -31.34 33.95
N ILE A 119 -20.81 -30.65 32.85
CA ILE A 119 -22.20 -30.50 32.36
C ILE A 119 -22.76 -31.86 31.96
N PHE A 120 -21.98 -32.63 31.21
CA PHE A 120 -22.34 -33.98 30.78
C PHE A 120 -22.49 -34.94 31.98
N GLN A 121 -21.61 -34.82 32.99
CA GLN A 121 -21.70 -35.57 34.24
C GLN A 121 -22.95 -35.25 35.04
N ASN A 122 -23.32 -33.98 35.16
CA ASN A 122 -24.52 -33.56 35.87
C ASN A 122 -25.79 -34.11 35.20
N ILE A 123 -25.81 -34.15 33.86
CA ILE A 123 -26.92 -34.72 33.08
C ILE A 123 -27.05 -36.23 33.32
N PHE A 124 -25.94 -36.98 33.20
CA PHE A 124 -25.96 -38.43 33.39
C PHE A 124 -26.35 -38.81 34.83
N GLN A 125 -25.90 -38.03 35.83
CA GLN A 125 -26.25 -38.25 37.23
C GLN A 125 -27.71 -37.88 37.54
N ASP A 126 -28.25 -36.81 36.96
CA ASP A 126 -29.68 -36.47 37.12
C ASP A 126 -30.60 -37.50 36.44
N GLU A 127 -30.23 -38.02 35.26
CA GLU A 127 -30.94 -39.14 34.64
C GLU A 127 -30.81 -40.43 35.44
N SER A 128 -29.65 -40.70 36.04
CA SER A 128 -29.42 -41.90 36.88
C SER A 128 -30.16 -41.83 38.23
N ARG A 129 -30.28 -40.65 38.85
CA ARG A 129 -31.01 -40.43 40.11
C ARG A 129 -32.53 -40.53 39.96
N SER A 130 -33.04 -40.38 38.74
CA SER A 130 -34.45 -40.67 38.40
C SER A 130 -34.79 -42.18 38.47
N ILE A 131 -33.80 -43.05 38.67
CA ILE A 131 -33.90 -44.51 38.58
C ILE A 131 -33.41 -45.19 39.88
N GLU A 132 -33.83 -44.68 41.04
CA GLU A 132 -33.73 -45.42 42.31
C GLU A 132 -35.04 -46.16 42.61
N GLY A 133 -35.18 -47.33 41.98
CA GLY A 133 -36.22 -48.34 42.20
C GLY A 133 -35.70 -49.70 41.73
N GLU A 134 -36.07 -50.78 42.42
CA GLU A 134 -35.46 -52.11 42.29
C GLU A 134 -35.27 -52.61 40.84
N GLY A 135 -34.09 -53.16 40.55
CA GLY A 135 -33.88 -53.98 39.35
C GLY A 135 -33.40 -53.24 38.08
N LEU A 136 -32.44 -52.33 38.19
CA LEU A 136 -31.84 -51.58 37.06
C LEU A 136 -31.56 -52.39 35.76
N ALA A 137 -31.23 -53.68 35.83
CA ALA A 137 -30.94 -54.47 34.61
C ALA A 137 -32.21 -54.95 33.89
N ASP A 138 -33.23 -55.38 34.65
CA ASP A 138 -34.51 -55.83 34.08
C ASP A 138 -35.45 -54.67 33.77
N GLU A 139 -35.31 -53.52 34.45
CA GLU A 139 -36.05 -52.29 34.15
C GLU A 139 -35.39 -51.45 33.04
N ILE A 140 -34.06 -51.46 32.88
CA ILE A 140 -33.44 -50.96 31.65
C ILE A 140 -33.85 -51.86 30.48
N LYS A 141 -33.96 -53.18 30.64
CA LYS A 141 -34.41 -54.06 29.56
C LYS A 141 -35.93 -53.99 29.28
N ASN A 142 -36.77 -53.70 30.28
CA ASN A 142 -38.22 -53.53 30.11
C ASN A 142 -38.64 -52.10 29.75
N LYS A 143 -37.83 -51.07 30.07
CA LYS A 143 -38.09 -49.66 29.72
C LYS A 143 -37.28 -49.18 28.50
N TYR A 144 -36.09 -49.76 28.29
CA TYR A 144 -35.39 -49.82 26.99
C TYR A 144 -35.62 -51.19 26.33
N GLY A 145 -36.84 -51.72 26.47
CA GLY A 145 -37.50 -52.21 25.26
C GLY A 145 -37.54 -51.02 24.30
N ILE A 146 -36.46 -50.88 23.52
CA ILE A 146 -36.22 -49.80 22.57
C ILE A 146 -37.38 -49.82 21.57
N THR A 147 -38.43 -49.09 21.89
CA THR A 147 -38.94 -48.08 20.98
C THR A 147 -38.46 -46.74 21.54
N ILE A 148 -37.16 -46.49 21.37
CA ILE A 148 -36.73 -45.15 20.99
C ILE A 148 -37.67 -44.75 19.86
N THR A 149 -38.62 -43.86 20.12
CA THR A 149 -39.20 -43.12 19.01
C THR A 149 -38.07 -42.27 18.46
N ASP A 150 -37.85 -42.31 17.15
CA ASP A 150 -36.78 -41.57 16.46
C ASP A 150 -36.69 -40.11 16.97
N GLN A 151 -37.83 -39.52 17.31
CA GLN A 151 -38.00 -38.20 17.94
C GLN A 151 -37.14 -37.93 19.19
N ASN A 152 -37.04 -38.85 20.14
CA ASN A 152 -36.33 -38.59 21.42
C ASN A 152 -34.81 -38.66 21.25
N MET A 153 -34.33 -39.55 20.38
CA MET A 153 -32.91 -39.60 20.00
C MET A 153 -32.54 -38.38 19.14
N GLU A 154 -33.42 -37.95 18.24
CA GLU A 154 -33.22 -36.71 17.47
C GLU A 154 -33.12 -35.47 18.38
N GLU A 155 -33.97 -35.37 19.41
CA GLU A 155 -33.93 -34.28 20.39
C GLU A 155 -32.63 -34.29 21.22
N LEU A 156 -32.17 -35.46 21.64
CA LEU A 156 -30.92 -35.63 22.37
C LEU A 156 -29.70 -35.31 21.50
N VAL A 157 -29.66 -35.83 20.27
CA VAL A 157 -28.63 -35.52 19.26
C VAL A 157 -28.61 -34.01 18.96
N SER A 158 -29.78 -33.37 18.85
CA SER A 158 -29.89 -31.92 18.67
C SER A 158 -29.35 -31.15 19.87
N ALA A 159 -29.67 -31.57 21.10
CA ALA A 159 -29.19 -30.94 22.32
C ALA A 159 -27.66 -31.08 22.49
N VAL A 160 -27.08 -32.24 22.15
CA VAL A 160 -25.63 -32.46 22.14
C VAL A 160 -24.95 -31.62 21.06
N LYS A 161 -25.50 -31.55 19.85
CA LYS A 161 -25.01 -30.64 18.79
C LYS A 161 -25.02 -29.18 19.26
N HIS A 162 -26.07 -28.75 19.95
CA HIS A 162 -26.15 -27.42 20.53
C HIS A 162 -25.10 -27.19 21.63
N LEU A 163 -24.85 -28.18 22.50
CA LEU A 163 -23.82 -28.13 23.54
C LEU A 163 -22.42 -27.92 22.94
N ILE A 164 -22.08 -28.69 21.91
CA ILE A 164 -20.81 -28.57 21.16
C ILE A 164 -20.67 -27.17 20.55
N ASN A 165 -21.78 -26.56 20.13
CA ASN A 165 -21.77 -25.25 19.49
C ASN A 165 -21.71 -24.06 20.46
N ILE A 166 -21.89 -24.24 21.78
CA ILE A 166 -21.88 -23.14 22.77
C ILE A 166 -20.65 -22.23 22.62
N PRO A 167 -19.40 -22.74 22.55
CA PRO A 167 -18.23 -21.88 22.48
C PRO A 167 -18.26 -20.98 21.23
N SER A 168 -18.66 -21.54 20.09
CA SER A 168 -18.76 -20.80 18.82
C SER A 168 -19.86 -19.73 18.87
N THR A 169 -21.00 -20.04 19.51
CA THR A 169 -22.13 -19.12 19.70
C THR A 169 -21.75 -17.96 20.62
N LEU A 170 -21.08 -18.25 21.74
CA LEU A 170 -20.58 -17.23 22.66
C LEU A 170 -19.59 -16.30 21.98
N GLU A 171 -18.73 -16.82 21.12
CA GLU A 171 -17.77 -16.02 20.37
C GLU A 171 -18.46 -15.08 19.37
N LYS A 172 -19.43 -15.57 18.59
CA LYS A 172 -20.24 -14.73 17.69
C LYS A 172 -20.93 -13.58 18.43
N LEU A 173 -21.56 -13.86 19.58
CA LEU A 173 -22.24 -12.84 20.38
C LEU A 173 -21.28 -11.78 20.93
N LYS A 174 -20.07 -12.18 21.36
CA LYS A 174 -19.03 -11.22 21.79
C LYS A 174 -18.54 -10.35 20.64
N GLN A 175 -18.36 -10.92 19.45
CA GLN A 175 -17.98 -10.17 18.24
C GLN A 175 -19.03 -9.12 17.88
N LEU A 176 -20.32 -9.47 17.97
CA LEU A 176 -21.41 -8.51 17.75
C LEU A 176 -21.36 -7.33 18.71
N ILE A 177 -21.18 -7.58 20.02
CA ILE A 177 -21.03 -6.51 21.02
C ILE A 177 -19.80 -5.65 20.69
N THR A 178 -18.69 -6.27 20.32
CA THR A 178 -17.45 -5.57 19.95
C THR A 178 -17.68 -4.62 18.76
N VAL A 179 -18.41 -5.05 17.73
CA VAL A 179 -18.78 -4.20 16.59
C VAL A 179 -19.60 -3.00 17.04
N PHE A 180 -20.61 -3.21 17.89
CA PHE A 180 -21.41 -2.10 18.42
C PHE A 180 -20.56 -1.08 19.19
N GLU A 181 -19.59 -1.54 19.97
CA GLU A 181 -18.67 -0.68 20.73
C GLU A 181 -17.72 0.11 19.81
N ILE A 182 -17.11 -0.55 18.81
CA ILE A 182 -16.19 0.09 17.84
C ILE A 182 -16.92 1.19 17.07
N LEU A 183 -18.12 0.89 16.59
CA LEU A 183 -18.93 1.80 15.78
C LEU A 183 -19.69 2.83 16.62
N LYS A 184 -19.72 2.66 17.95
CA LYS A 184 -20.48 3.49 18.90
C LYS A 184 -21.99 3.49 18.60
N ILE A 185 -22.54 2.30 18.32
CA ILE A 185 -23.96 2.08 18.06
C ILE A 185 -24.72 1.94 19.37
N THR A 186 -25.86 2.62 19.48
CA THR A 186 -26.78 2.48 20.61
C THR A 186 -27.46 1.11 20.51
N HIS A 187 -27.16 0.22 21.46
CA HIS A 187 -27.67 -1.15 21.48
C HIS A 187 -28.12 -1.54 22.89
N ASN A 188 -29.00 -2.54 22.98
CA ASN A 188 -29.46 -3.05 24.26
C ASN A 188 -28.40 -3.96 24.91
N LYS A 189 -27.45 -3.33 25.63
CA LYS A 189 -26.37 -4.05 26.32
C LYS A 189 -26.90 -5.12 27.27
N ASN A 190 -28.03 -4.88 27.94
CA ASN A 190 -28.64 -5.82 28.88
C ASN A 190 -29.17 -7.07 28.17
N PHE A 191 -29.77 -6.93 26.99
CA PHE A 191 -30.30 -8.05 26.21
C PHE A 191 -29.20 -9.02 25.78
N TRP A 192 -28.17 -8.52 25.08
CA TRP A 192 -27.07 -9.36 24.58
C TRP A 192 -26.21 -9.95 25.71
N THR A 193 -25.95 -9.17 26.76
CA THR A 193 -25.22 -9.67 27.94
C THR A 193 -26.00 -10.78 28.65
N LYS A 194 -27.33 -10.65 28.74
CA LYS A 194 -28.18 -11.71 29.32
C LYS A 194 -28.09 -13.00 28.51
N LYS A 195 -28.12 -12.94 27.17
CA LYS A 195 -27.94 -14.11 26.29
C LYS A 195 -26.58 -14.76 26.47
N ILE A 196 -25.51 -13.97 26.54
CA ILE A 196 -24.16 -14.50 26.79
C ILE A 196 -24.10 -15.21 28.16
N ASN A 197 -24.69 -14.62 29.20
CA ASN A 197 -24.70 -15.20 30.54
C ASN A 197 -25.54 -16.49 30.61
N GLU A 198 -26.63 -16.57 29.84
CA GLU A 198 -27.44 -17.78 29.71
C GLU A 198 -26.60 -18.96 29.19
N PHE A 199 -25.84 -18.77 28.11
CA PHE A 199 -25.00 -19.84 27.54
C PHE A 199 -23.66 -20.07 28.30
N LYS A 200 -23.27 -19.16 29.18
CA LYS A 200 -22.13 -19.36 30.10
C LYS A 200 -22.49 -20.13 31.38
N ASN A 201 -23.77 -20.31 31.65
CA ASN A 201 -24.20 -20.98 32.87
C ASN A 201 -23.84 -22.46 32.81
N GLU A 202 -22.87 -22.88 33.61
CA GLU A 202 -22.42 -24.28 33.72
C GLU A 202 -23.52 -25.22 34.27
N ASN A 203 -24.58 -24.66 34.85
CA ASN A 203 -25.72 -25.41 35.37
C ASN A 203 -26.91 -25.49 34.39
N LEU A 204 -26.72 -25.15 33.10
CA LEU A 204 -27.81 -25.20 32.11
C LEU A 204 -28.17 -26.65 31.78
N SER A 205 -29.44 -27.04 31.93
CA SER A 205 -29.88 -28.39 31.56
C SER A 205 -30.09 -28.54 30.05
N LEU A 206 -30.00 -29.76 29.50
CA LEU A 206 -30.25 -29.99 28.06
C LEU A 206 -31.65 -29.57 27.62
N GLY A 207 -32.66 -29.75 28.49
CA GLY A 207 -34.03 -29.31 28.21
C GLY A 207 -34.20 -27.77 28.22
N GLN A 208 -33.31 -27.04 28.90
CA GLN A 208 -33.24 -25.58 28.79
C GLN A 208 -32.48 -25.19 27.52
N LEU A 209 -31.36 -25.85 27.25
CA LEU A 209 -30.51 -25.63 26.09
C LEU A 209 -31.25 -25.89 24.76
N SER A 210 -32.08 -26.94 24.71
CA SER A 210 -32.95 -27.26 23.58
C SER A 210 -34.05 -26.22 23.34
N LYS A 211 -34.37 -25.38 24.34
CA LYS A 211 -35.28 -24.23 24.21
C LYS A 211 -34.54 -22.93 23.89
N SER A 212 -33.38 -22.71 24.49
CA SER A 212 -32.58 -21.49 24.35
C SER A 212 -31.99 -21.32 22.95
N PHE A 213 -31.53 -22.40 22.31
CA PHE A 213 -30.98 -22.34 20.95
C PHE A 213 -32.02 -21.98 19.87
N PRO A 214 -33.22 -22.59 19.83
CA PRO A 214 -34.29 -22.15 18.95
C PRO A 214 -34.72 -20.70 19.20
N GLN A 215 -34.73 -20.26 20.46
CA GLN A 215 -35.00 -18.85 20.77
C GLN A 215 -33.92 -17.94 20.20
N LEU A 216 -32.64 -18.28 20.39
CA LEU A 216 -31.53 -17.53 19.79
C LEU A 216 -31.64 -17.50 18.27
N ARG A 217 -31.98 -18.62 17.62
CA ARG A 217 -32.16 -18.68 16.16
C ARG A 217 -33.26 -17.73 15.67
N ARG A 218 -34.41 -17.70 16.37
CA ARG A 218 -35.48 -16.74 16.08
C ARG A 218 -35.02 -15.29 16.27
N ASP A 219 -34.23 -15.03 17.31
CA ASP A 219 -33.65 -13.71 17.55
C ASP A 219 -32.67 -13.35 16.41
N GLU A 220 -31.80 -14.27 15.98
CA GLU A 220 -30.88 -14.07 14.84
C GLU A 220 -31.61 -13.76 13.53
N GLU A 221 -32.72 -14.45 13.24
CA GLU A 221 -33.58 -14.17 12.09
C GLU A 221 -34.24 -12.80 12.19
N ASN A 222 -34.81 -12.46 13.36
CA ASN A 222 -35.43 -11.16 13.62
C ASN A 222 -34.46 -9.98 13.46
N TYR A 223 -33.17 -10.21 13.70
CA TYR A 223 -32.10 -9.22 13.55
C TYR A 223 -31.30 -9.36 12.24
N LEU A 224 -31.70 -10.26 11.33
CA LEU A 224 -31.03 -10.52 10.04
C LEU A 224 -29.53 -10.85 10.17
N LEU A 225 -29.16 -11.53 11.26
CA LEU A 225 -27.76 -11.85 11.59
C LEU A 225 -27.25 -13.10 10.87
N THR A 226 -28.15 -13.97 10.40
CA THR A 226 -27.82 -15.29 9.83
C THR A 226 -26.78 -15.23 8.70
N LYS A 227 -26.87 -14.24 7.80
CA LYS A 227 -25.86 -14.01 6.73
C LYS A 227 -24.75 -13.02 7.10
N SER A 228 -24.94 -12.24 8.18
CA SER A 228 -24.09 -11.10 8.53
C SER A 228 -22.93 -11.48 9.47
N TRP A 229 -22.95 -12.70 10.03
CA TRP A 229 -21.93 -13.18 10.98
C TRP A 229 -20.50 -13.14 10.45
N SER A 230 -20.28 -13.40 9.16
CA SER A 230 -18.95 -13.34 8.54
C SER A 230 -18.38 -11.93 8.54
N LEU A 231 -19.20 -10.93 8.15
CA LEU A 231 -18.81 -9.52 8.17
C LEU A 231 -18.61 -9.01 9.60
N ILE A 232 -19.50 -9.38 10.53
CA ILE A 232 -19.38 -9.02 11.96
C ILE A 232 -18.04 -9.51 12.53
N LYS A 233 -17.66 -10.75 12.24
CA LYS A 233 -16.38 -11.33 12.66
C LYS A 233 -15.18 -10.53 12.13
N GLU A 234 -15.20 -10.19 10.84
CA GLU A 234 -14.10 -9.41 10.22
C GLU A 234 -14.04 -7.99 10.77
N ILE A 235 -15.17 -7.28 10.93
CA ILE A 235 -15.20 -5.93 11.53
C ILE A 235 -14.70 -5.96 12.98
N ALA A 236 -15.11 -6.96 13.77
CA ALA A 236 -14.66 -7.11 15.15
C ALA A 236 -13.14 -7.32 15.25
N SER A 237 -12.57 -8.09 14.31
CA SER A 237 -11.13 -8.36 14.23
C SER A 237 -10.34 -7.15 13.71
N ALA A 238 -10.92 -6.39 12.78
CA ALA A 238 -10.26 -5.28 12.09
C ALA A 238 -10.41 -3.92 12.82
N LYS A 239 -10.43 -3.89 14.15
CA LYS A 239 -10.66 -2.67 14.95
C LYS A 239 -9.82 -1.46 14.49
N ASP A 240 -8.52 -1.65 14.29
CA ASP A 240 -7.60 -0.58 13.89
C ASP A 240 -7.86 -0.03 12.48
N LEU A 241 -8.34 -0.89 11.57
CA LEU A 241 -8.76 -0.50 10.22
C LEU A 241 -10.05 0.30 10.28
N ILE A 242 -11.03 -0.13 11.09
CA ILE A 242 -12.31 0.57 11.22
C ILE A 242 -12.13 1.95 11.84
N ILE A 243 -11.27 2.08 12.85
CA ILE A 243 -10.90 3.37 13.43
C ILE A 243 -10.28 4.28 12.36
N PHE A 244 -9.42 3.73 11.50
CA PHE A 244 -8.80 4.46 10.40
C PHE A 244 -9.81 4.87 9.31
N LEU A 245 -10.66 3.96 8.85
CA LEU A 245 -11.73 4.29 7.90
C LEU A 245 -12.65 5.40 8.44
N ARG A 246 -12.89 5.42 9.74
CA ARG A 246 -13.65 6.48 10.40
C ARG A 246 -12.94 7.84 10.36
N SER A 247 -11.61 7.89 10.49
CA SER A 247 -10.86 9.14 10.33
C SER A 247 -10.80 9.64 8.89
N LEU A 248 -11.16 8.80 7.91
CA LEU A 248 -11.17 9.13 6.48
C LEU A 248 -12.55 9.54 5.94
N ILE A 249 -13.56 9.67 6.81
CA ILE A 249 -14.90 10.11 6.40
C ILE A 249 -14.80 11.51 5.79
N GLY A 250 -15.31 11.68 4.57
CA GLY A 250 -15.23 12.93 3.80
C GLY A 250 -13.91 13.17 3.06
N HIS A 251 -12.87 12.38 3.33
CA HIS A 251 -11.58 12.53 2.66
C HIS A 251 -11.58 11.82 1.29
N ASP A 252 -11.03 12.45 0.26
CA ASP A 252 -10.80 11.79 -1.03
C ASP A 252 -9.50 10.98 -0.98
N VAL A 253 -9.63 9.67 -1.15
CA VAL A 253 -8.53 8.69 -1.10
C VAL A 253 -8.16 8.17 -2.49
N LYS A 254 -8.75 8.68 -3.57
CA LYS A 254 -8.44 8.23 -4.94
C LYS A 254 -6.99 8.47 -5.33
N ASN A 255 -6.39 9.53 -4.81
CA ASN A 255 -4.99 9.89 -5.05
C ASN A 255 -3.99 8.87 -4.49
N LEU A 256 -4.44 7.93 -3.64
CA LEU A 256 -3.64 6.82 -3.15
C LEU A 256 -3.17 5.88 -4.27
N ILE A 257 -3.93 5.76 -5.36
CA ILE A 257 -3.55 4.94 -6.52
C ILE A 257 -2.25 5.43 -7.14
N ASN A 258 -2.07 6.76 -7.23
CA ASN A 258 -0.89 7.37 -7.84
C ASN A 258 0.37 7.28 -6.96
N GLY A 259 0.22 6.93 -5.68
CA GLY A 259 1.37 6.78 -4.78
C GLY A 259 1.92 5.36 -4.72
N VAL A 260 1.31 4.41 -5.44
CA VAL A 260 1.76 3.02 -5.52
C VAL A 260 3.10 2.89 -6.26
N ASP A 261 3.36 3.76 -7.24
CA ASP A 261 4.59 3.75 -8.04
C ASP A 261 5.81 4.36 -7.32
N ASP A 262 5.59 5.16 -6.27
CA ASP A 262 6.63 5.95 -5.58
C ASP A 262 7.27 5.25 -4.36
N HIS A 263 6.82 4.04 -4.02
CA HIS A 263 7.28 3.29 -2.84
C HIS A 263 8.08 2.05 -3.26
N SER A 264 9.35 2.26 -3.65
CA SER A 264 10.24 1.20 -4.14
C SER A 264 10.73 0.21 -3.10
N ASP A 265 10.66 0.48 -1.78
CA ASP A 265 11.58 -0.24 -0.86
C ASP A 265 11.03 -0.87 0.42
N GLU A 266 9.74 -0.87 0.76
CA GLU A 266 9.30 -1.67 1.93
C GLU A 266 7.83 -2.11 1.81
N ARG A 267 7.62 -3.37 1.37
CA ARG A 267 6.33 -4.03 1.14
C ARG A 267 5.44 -3.33 0.12
N LEU A 268 5.72 -3.60 -1.17
CA LEU A 268 4.89 -3.19 -2.31
C LEU A 268 3.41 -3.54 -2.08
N ILE A 269 2.60 -2.54 -1.73
CA ILE A 269 1.14 -2.66 -1.80
C ILE A 269 0.81 -2.60 -3.29
N GLN A 270 0.19 -3.66 -3.82
CA GLN A 270 -0.24 -3.68 -5.23
C GLN A 270 -1.37 -2.67 -5.45
N GLU A 271 -1.44 -2.08 -6.65
CA GLU A 271 -2.50 -1.14 -7.05
C GLU A 271 -3.90 -1.71 -6.78
N ASP A 272 -4.07 -3.01 -7.01
CA ASP A 272 -5.31 -3.73 -6.74
C ASP A 272 -5.72 -3.68 -5.26
N THR A 273 -4.76 -3.77 -4.33
CA THR A 273 -5.04 -3.65 -2.89
C THR A 273 -5.50 -2.23 -2.53
N VAL A 274 -4.91 -1.20 -3.15
CA VAL A 274 -5.34 0.19 -2.96
C VAL A 274 -6.72 0.43 -3.55
N ARG A 275 -7.01 -0.15 -4.72
CA ARG A 275 -8.34 -0.10 -5.34
C ARG A 275 -9.38 -0.77 -4.47
N THR A 276 -9.07 -1.95 -3.92
CA THR A 276 -9.92 -2.64 -2.94
C THR A 276 -10.13 -1.79 -1.70
N PHE A 277 -9.10 -1.13 -1.18
CA PHE A 277 -9.23 -0.21 -0.04
C PHE A 277 -10.17 0.97 -0.33
N ILE A 278 -10.08 1.57 -1.52
CA ILE A 278 -10.97 2.66 -1.94
C ILE A 278 -12.42 2.17 -1.99
N GLN A 279 -12.66 0.97 -2.54
CA GLN A 279 -14.00 0.36 -2.57
C GLN A 279 -14.54 0.09 -1.17
N VAL A 280 -13.74 -0.55 -0.31
CA VAL A 280 -14.10 -0.81 1.10
C VAL A 280 -14.40 0.50 1.81
N LYS A 281 -13.59 1.54 1.63
CA LYS A 281 -13.80 2.87 2.21
C LYS A 281 -15.13 3.44 1.77
N GLN A 282 -15.45 3.44 0.48
CA GLN A 282 -16.73 3.95 -0.04
C GLN A 282 -17.95 3.20 0.54
N ILE A 283 -17.88 1.88 0.57
CA ILE A 283 -18.96 1.03 1.08
C ILE A 283 -19.14 1.26 2.59
N MET A 284 -18.05 1.17 3.36
CA MET A 284 -18.05 1.32 4.82
C MET A 284 -18.36 2.75 5.25
N GLU A 285 -18.00 3.76 4.48
CA GLU A 285 -18.33 5.16 4.77
C GLU A 285 -19.84 5.37 4.86
N SER A 286 -20.63 4.70 4.01
CA SER A 286 -22.09 4.74 4.13
C SER A 286 -22.63 4.18 5.47
N LEU A 287 -21.91 3.23 6.07
CA LEU A 287 -22.23 2.63 7.37
C LEU A 287 -21.66 3.45 8.54
N LEU A 288 -20.54 4.14 8.33
CA LEU A 288 -19.83 4.93 9.35
C LEU A 288 -20.33 6.38 9.44
N MET A 289 -20.92 6.91 8.36
CA MET A 289 -21.48 8.25 8.31
C MET A 289 -22.57 8.41 9.37
N ARG A 290 -22.35 9.33 10.31
CA ARG A 290 -23.31 9.66 11.37
C ARG A 290 -24.51 10.39 10.77
N LYS A 291 -25.53 9.65 10.37
CA LYS A 291 -26.90 10.12 10.57
C LYS A 291 -27.25 9.81 12.02
N LYS A 292 -27.86 10.78 12.72
CA LYS A 292 -28.14 10.74 14.16
C LYS A 292 -28.63 9.35 14.61
N ASN A 293 -27.98 8.78 15.63
CA ASN A 293 -28.38 7.61 16.42
C ASN A 293 -28.99 6.46 15.60
N PHE A 294 -28.16 5.66 14.91
CA PHE A 294 -28.61 4.35 14.43
C PHE A 294 -29.12 3.53 15.63
N GLU A 295 -30.39 3.14 15.58
CA GLU A 295 -30.90 2.07 16.43
C GLU A 295 -30.30 0.73 15.97
N GLU A 296 -30.05 -0.20 16.90
CA GLU A 296 -29.41 -1.49 16.62
C GLU A 296 -30.01 -2.24 15.43
N ARG A 297 -31.35 -2.18 15.27
CA ARG A 297 -32.06 -2.83 14.16
C ARG A 297 -31.81 -2.15 12.82
N GLU A 298 -31.80 -0.82 12.78
CA GLU A 298 -31.57 -0.06 11.55
C GLU A 298 -30.14 -0.27 11.04
N PHE A 299 -29.17 -0.30 11.96
CA PHE A 299 -27.79 -0.64 11.61
C PHE A 299 -27.66 -2.05 11.04
N LEU A 300 -28.25 -3.06 11.70
CA LEU A 300 -28.15 -4.44 11.25
C LEU A 300 -28.86 -4.68 9.92
N GLN A 301 -30.00 -4.02 9.68
CA GLN A 301 -30.66 -4.01 8.38
C GLN A 301 -29.74 -3.43 7.31
N LYS A 302 -29.15 -2.26 7.56
CA LYS A 302 -28.26 -1.62 6.59
C LYS A 302 -26.99 -2.43 6.33
N LEU A 303 -26.46 -3.09 7.35
CA LEU A 303 -25.33 -4.00 7.24
C LEU A 303 -25.68 -5.20 6.35
N HIS A 304 -26.86 -5.77 6.53
CA HIS A 304 -27.39 -6.86 5.70
C HIS A 304 -27.56 -6.43 4.24
N ASP A 305 -28.24 -5.31 4.00
CA ASP A 305 -28.49 -4.78 2.65
C ASP A 305 -27.15 -4.48 1.93
N THR A 306 -26.17 -3.95 2.66
CA THR A 306 -24.84 -3.66 2.12
C THR A 306 -24.10 -4.93 1.68
N LEU A 307 -24.25 -6.01 2.44
CA LEU A 307 -23.63 -7.30 2.15
C LEU A 307 -24.33 -8.00 0.96
N GLU A 308 -25.65 -7.87 0.82
CA GLU A 308 -26.35 -8.39 -0.36
C GLU A 308 -25.91 -7.69 -1.65
N VAL A 309 -25.67 -6.38 -1.60
CA VAL A 309 -25.16 -5.61 -2.76
C VAL A 309 -23.68 -5.89 -3.02
N ASN A 310 -22.89 -6.19 -1.99
CA ASN A 310 -21.43 -6.35 -2.09
C ASN A 310 -20.95 -7.68 -1.47
N PRO A 311 -21.11 -8.82 -2.15
CA PRO A 311 -20.75 -10.14 -1.61
C PRO A 311 -19.25 -10.27 -1.28
N SER A 312 -18.38 -9.59 -2.03
CA SER A 312 -16.93 -9.61 -1.84
C SER A 312 -16.42 -8.71 -0.71
N LEU A 313 -17.31 -7.97 -0.03
CA LEU A 313 -16.93 -7.03 1.03
C LEU A 313 -16.14 -7.70 2.15
N VAL A 314 -16.51 -8.92 2.54
CA VAL A 314 -15.85 -9.67 3.62
C VAL A 314 -14.38 -9.94 3.29
N ASP A 315 -14.11 -10.45 2.08
CA ASP A 315 -12.75 -10.77 1.64
C ASP A 315 -11.94 -9.50 1.38
N ASN A 316 -12.56 -8.47 0.82
CA ASN A 316 -11.95 -7.16 0.60
C ASN A 316 -11.56 -6.49 1.92
N LEU A 317 -12.40 -6.57 2.95
CA LEU A 317 -12.12 -6.03 4.27
C LEU A 317 -10.98 -6.80 4.95
N ARG A 318 -10.94 -8.14 4.79
CA ARG A 318 -9.83 -8.98 5.27
C ARG A 318 -8.50 -8.61 4.61
N LEU A 319 -8.50 -8.37 3.29
CA LEU A 319 -7.32 -7.92 2.55
C LEU A 319 -6.83 -6.55 3.04
N CYS A 320 -7.74 -5.60 3.23
CA CYS A 320 -7.42 -4.28 3.79
C CYS A 320 -6.90 -4.39 5.23
N HIS A 321 -7.48 -5.31 6.02
CA HIS A 321 -7.08 -5.52 7.40
C HIS A 321 -5.63 -6.00 7.49
N ALA A 322 -5.26 -7.00 6.68
CA ALA A 322 -3.88 -7.51 6.60
C ALA A 322 -2.86 -6.41 6.24
N ASN A 323 -3.27 -5.40 5.45
CA ASN A 323 -2.41 -4.32 4.98
C ASN A 323 -2.64 -2.97 5.70
N THR A 324 -3.32 -2.96 6.86
CA THR A 324 -3.77 -1.71 7.51
C THR A 324 -2.64 -0.73 7.81
N GLN A 325 -1.51 -1.21 8.31
CA GLN A 325 -0.38 -0.33 8.68
C GLN A 325 0.27 0.29 7.45
N ALA A 326 0.43 -0.50 6.38
CA ALA A 326 1.00 -0.02 5.13
C ALA A 326 0.08 1.01 4.46
N LEU A 327 -1.24 0.77 4.46
CA LEU A 327 -2.24 1.72 3.96
C LEU A 327 -2.27 3.03 4.77
N LYS A 328 -2.12 2.96 6.10
CA LYS A 328 -2.00 4.14 6.97
C LYS A 328 -0.77 4.98 6.61
N HIS A 329 0.40 4.35 6.56
CA HIS A 329 1.65 5.03 6.23
C HIS A 329 1.62 5.65 4.83
N MET A 330 1.05 4.93 3.85
CA MET A 330 0.88 5.43 2.48
C MET A 330 -0.05 6.65 2.45
N TYR A 331 -1.18 6.60 3.17
CA TYR A 331 -2.08 7.73 3.31
C TYR A 331 -1.42 8.93 4.00
N GLU A 332 -0.71 8.72 5.10
CA GLU A 332 0.01 9.78 5.82
C GLU A 332 1.07 10.42 4.91
N ASN A 333 1.85 9.64 4.17
CA ASN A 333 2.86 10.16 3.26
C ASN A 333 2.26 10.98 2.12
N ILE A 334 1.18 10.50 1.49
CA ILE A 334 0.53 11.19 0.37
C ILE A 334 -0.24 12.42 0.85
N SER A 335 -0.95 12.32 1.98
CA SER A 335 -1.67 13.43 2.60
C SER A 335 -0.71 14.53 3.09
N ASN A 336 0.39 14.15 3.74
CA ASN A 336 1.43 15.09 4.15
C ASN A 336 2.14 15.70 2.93
N ARG A 337 2.35 14.95 1.84
CA ARG A 337 2.86 15.52 0.58
C ARG A 337 1.93 16.60 0.02
N GLY A 338 0.60 16.41 0.10
CA GLY A 338 -0.39 17.42 -0.31
C GLY A 338 -0.32 18.70 0.52
N GLU A 339 -0.33 18.58 1.85
CA GLU A 339 -0.26 19.73 2.77
C GLU A 339 1.10 20.44 2.72
N VAL A 340 2.21 19.71 2.66
CA VAL A 340 3.55 20.28 2.46
C VAL A 340 3.65 21.01 1.11
N THR A 341 3.00 20.50 0.06
CA THR A 341 2.95 21.18 -1.25
C THR A 341 2.16 22.48 -1.15
N LYS A 342 1.00 22.48 -0.49
CA LYS A 342 0.21 23.69 -0.23
C LYS A 342 1.02 24.72 0.55
N GLU A 343 1.67 24.33 1.64
CA GLU A 343 2.46 25.23 2.50
C GLU A 343 3.64 25.84 1.74
N ARG A 344 4.36 25.02 0.95
CA ARG A 344 5.46 25.50 0.09
C ARG A 344 4.97 26.53 -0.93
N ILE A 345 3.83 26.29 -1.57
CA ILE A 345 3.22 27.20 -2.54
C ILE A 345 2.78 28.51 -1.85
N PHE A 346 2.17 28.43 -0.68
CA PHE A 346 1.80 29.60 0.10
C PHE A 346 3.01 30.49 0.41
N PHE A 347 4.13 29.91 0.88
CA PHE A 347 5.35 30.69 1.13
C PHE A 347 6.04 31.18 -0.15
N ALA A 348 5.98 30.40 -1.23
CA ALA A 348 6.48 30.81 -2.54
C ALA A 348 5.78 32.08 -3.04
N VAL A 349 4.46 32.16 -2.91
CA VAL A 349 3.67 33.32 -3.35
C VAL A 349 3.82 34.50 -2.40
N THR A 350 3.75 34.26 -1.09
CA THR A 350 3.69 35.37 -0.11
C THR A 350 5.06 35.94 0.26
N LYS A 351 6.12 35.13 0.21
CA LYS A 351 7.46 35.49 0.72
C LYS A 351 8.59 35.15 -0.25
N GLY A 352 8.26 34.61 -1.42
CA GLY A 352 9.24 34.20 -2.40
C GLY A 352 9.99 35.35 -3.06
N LYS A 353 11.20 35.04 -3.51
CA LYS A 353 12.04 35.86 -4.38
C LYS A 353 12.61 35.00 -5.49
N TYR A 354 12.31 35.37 -6.72
CA TYR A 354 12.87 34.78 -7.93
C TYR A 354 14.20 35.45 -8.25
N LEU A 355 15.24 34.64 -8.45
CA LEU A 355 16.52 35.03 -8.99
C LEU A 355 16.63 34.46 -10.40
N PHE A 356 16.66 35.34 -11.39
CA PHE A 356 16.96 35.00 -12.77
C PHE A 356 18.44 35.21 -13.00
N LYS A 357 19.14 34.20 -13.51
CA LYS A 357 20.58 34.30 -13.78
C LYS A 357 21.01 33.35 -14.90
N ARG A 358 22.14 33.66 -15.52
CA ARG A 358 22.90 32.72 -16.35
C ARG A 358 23.64 31.71 -15.47
N MET A 359 23.61 30.43 -15.84
CA MET A 359 24.47 29.40 -15.27
C MET A 359 25.86 29.50 -15.91
N GLU A 360 26.90 29.48 -15.07
CA GLU A 360 28.29 29.34 -15.52
C GLU A 360 28.55 27.84 -15.76
N ASN A 361 28.46 27.42 -17.01
CA ASN A 361 28.93 26.10 -17.45
C ASN A 361 30.26 26.29 -18.18
N ASP A 362 31.16 25.29 -18.11
CA ASP A 362 32.48 25.32 -18.78
C ASP A 362 32.37 25.47 -20.31
N ASP A 363 31.25 25.02 -20.88
CA ASP A 363 30.90 25.26 -22.28
C ASP A 363 30.11 26.58 -22.36
N ASN A 364 30.59 27.52 -23.18
CA ASN A 364 30.09 28.90 -23.34
C ASN A 364 28.57 29.06 -23.67
N GLU A 365 27.80 27.98 -23.69
CA GLU A 365 26.35 27.92 -23.88
C GLU A 365 25.53 28.20 -22.61
N GLY A 366 26.11 28.70 -21.52
CA GLY A 366 25.43 28.92 -20.23
C GLY A 366 23.93 29.27 -20.31
N GLU A 367 23.10 28.34 -19.85
CA GLU A 367 21.63 28.43 -19.88
C GLU A 367 21.13 29.48 -18.87
N TYR A 368 20.05 30.21 -19.21
CA TYR A 368 19.36 31.02 -18.20
C TYR A 368 18.42 30.16 -17.40
N THR A 369 18.40 30.38 -16.10
CA THR A 369 17.52 29.66 -15.18
C THR A 369 16.88 30.63 -14.19
N ALA A 370 15.80 30.19 -13.57
CA ALA A 370 15.17 30.88 -12.46
C ALA A 370 15.25 30.02 -11.19
N THR A 371 15.61 30.63 -10.08
CA THR A 371 15.63 29.98 -8.76
C THR A 371 14.71 30.75 -7.82
N LEU A 372 13.82 30.05 -7.12
CA LEU A 372 12.97 30.65 -6.10
C LEU A 372 13.61 30.47 -4.72
N SER A 373 13.55 31.49 -3.88
CA SER A 373 13.96 31.37 -2.49
C SER A 373 13.03 32.11 -1.52
N TYR A 374 12.86 31.58 -0.31
CA TYR A 374 12.16 32.26 0.78
C TYR A 374 12.72 31.85 2.15
N PRO A 375 12.57 32.70 3.19
CA PRO A 375 12.99 32.36 4.54
C PRO A 375 12.20 31.17 5.10
N SER A 376 12.89 30.15 5.59
CA SER A 376 12.27 28.95 6.19
C SER A 376 12.95 28.60 7.51
N LYS A 377 12.15 28.30 8.54
CA LYS A 377 12.66 27.87 9.85
C LYS A 377 13.13 26.41 9.86
N ILE A 378 12.83 25.65 8.80
CA ILE A 378 13.06 24.20 8.70
C ILE A 378 14.38 23.90 7.96
N SER A 379 14.83 24.79 7.07
CA SER A 379 16.10 24.65 6.36
C SER A 379 17.30 24.96 7.25
N GLN A 380 18.39 24.18 7.12
CA GLN A 380 19.65 24.36 7.89
C GLN A 380 20.22 25.78 7.79
N ASP A 381 20.10 26.42 6.62
CA ASP A 381 20.59 27.79 6.37
C ASP A 381 19.53 28.89 6.60
N GLY A 382 18.34 28.54 7.10
CA GLY A 382 17.24 29.49 7.29
C GLY A 382 16.57 30.00 6.00
N ILE A 383 16.98 29.52 4.82
CA ILE A 383 16.44 29.87 3.51
C ILE A 383 16.14 28.59 2.72
N ALA A 384 14.89 28.41 2.28
CA ALA A 384 14.53 27.39 1.31
C ALA A 384 14.85 27.89 -0.10
N ARG A 385 15.46 27.04 -0.94
CA ARG A 385 15.79 27.33 -2.34
C ARG A 385 15.21 26.23 -3.23
N TYR A 386 14.63 26.63 -4.35
CA TYR A 386 14.01 25.75 -5.34
C TYR A 386 14.58 26.07 -6.71
N SER A 387 15.12 25.04 -7.36
CA SER A 387 15.59 25.11 -8.74
C SER A 387 14.41 25.24 -9.70
N PHE A 388 14.71 25.52 -10.97
CA PHE A 388 13.66 25.65 -11.98
C PHE A 388 12.90 24.33 -12.22
N SER A 389 13.59 23.19 -12.15
CA SER A 389 12.95 21.87 -12.24
C SER A 389 12.00 21.63 -11.06
N ASP A 390 12.40 22.01 -9.84
CA ASP A 390 11.53 21.88 -8.66
C ASP A 390 10.27 22.74 -8.81
N LEU A 391 10.39 23.92 -9.43
CA LEU A 391 9.26 24.80 -9.71
C LEU A 391 8.31 24.21 -10.75
N GLN A 392 8.82 23.59 -11.81
CA GLN A 392 8.00 22.93 -12.82
C GLN A 392 7.25 21.72 -12.25
N GLU A 393 7.88 20.96 -11.35
CA GLU A 393 7.24 19.86 -10.65
C GLU A 393 6.10 20.37 -9.73
N LEU A 394 6.39 21.39 -8.91
CA LEU A 394 5.38 22.03 -8.05
C LEU A 394 4.24 22.64 -8.86
N HIS A 395 4.55 23.19 -10.03
CA HIS A 395 3.56 23.74 -10.97
C HIS A 395 2.61 22.66 -11.49
N GLY A 396 3.12 21.50 -11.93
CA GLY A 396 2.29 20.37 -12.34
C GLY A 396 1.36 19.88 -11.23
N ARG A 397 1.88 19.81 -10.00
CA ARG A 397 1.10 19.44 -8.80
C ARG A 397 0.03 20.49 -8.45
N ALA A 398 0.37 21.78 -8.53
CA ALA A 398 -0.56 22.89 -8.27
C ALA A 398 -1.76 22.87 -9.22
N LEU A 399 -1.53 22.60 -10.51
CA LEU A 399 -2.60 22.49 -11.51
C LEU A 399 -3.56 21.32 -11.23
N LEU A 400 -3.05 20.18 -10.76
CA LEU A 400 -3.88 19.04 -10.38
C LEU A 400 -4.74 19.35 -9.16
N ILE A 401 -4.16 20.02 -8.16
CA ILE A 401 -4.85 20.42 -6.93
C ILE A 401 -5.91 21.49 -7.22
N ALA A 402 -5.60 22.50 -8.05
CA ALA A 402 -6.53 23.57 -8.41
C ALA A 402 -7.74 23.09 -9.23
N LYS A 403 -7.61 21.97 -9.95
CA LYS A 403 -8.69 21.35 -10.74
C LYS A 403 -9.57 20.38 -9.94
N ALA A 404 -9.19 20.05 -8.71
CA ALA A 404 -10.03 19.20 -7.85
C ALA A 404 -11.32 19.96 -7.47
N PRO A 405 -12.51 19.31 -7.53
CA PRO A 405 -13.75 19.97 -7.16
C PRO A 405 -13.66 20.41 -5.69
N ALA A 406 -13.85 21.72 -5.45
CA ALA A 406 -13.92 22.26 -4.12
C ALA A 406 -15.06 21.57 -3.37
N ASN A 407 -14.74 20.69 -2.42
CA ASN A 407 -15.73 20.11 -1.55
C ASN A 407 -16.31 21.27 -0.73
N THR A 408 -17.54 21.64 -1.06
CA THR A 408 -18.33 22.63 -0.34
C THR A 408 -18.65 22.08 1.04
N THR A 409 -17.82 22.34 2.05
CA THR A 409 -18.19 22.44 3.47
C THR A 409 -16.97 22.85 4.29
N ASP A 410 -16.51 24.10 4.15
CA ASP A 410 -15.73 24.73 5.22
C ASP A 410 -16.24 26.16 5.42
N LEU A 411 -17.30 26.25 6.22
CA LEU A 411 -17.71 27.47 6.91
C LEU A 411 -16.91 27.55 8.21
N ASN A 412 -15.59 27.73 8.10
CA ASN A 412 -14.76 28.22 9.19
C ASN A 412 -13.71 29.13 8.55
N ASP A 413 -13.85 30.44 8.77
CA ASP A 413 -12.83 31.44 8.50
C ASP A 413 -11.58 31.14 9.35
N ASN A 414 -10.74 30.24 8.86
CA ASN A 414 -9.39 30.05 9.35
C ASN A 414 -8.46 30.75 8.35
N PRO A 415 -7.67 31.76 8.75
CA PRO A 415 -6.84 32.56 7.84
C PRO A 415 -5.67 31.78 7.21
N ASN A 416 -5.53 30.49 7.53
CA ASN A 416 -4.51 29.58 7.02
C ASN A 416 -5.04 28.58 5.98
N ASP A 417 -6.28 28.71 5.53
CA ASP A 417 -6.77 27.84 4.47
C ASP A 417 -6.13 28.26 3.15
N ILE A 418 -5.25 27.41 2.63
CA ILE A 418 -4.48 27.65 1.42
C ILE A 418 -5.45 27.57 0.25
N THR A 419 -6.04 28.72 -0.02
CA THR A 419 -7.11 28.91 -1.00
C THR A 419 -6.61 28.59 -2.41
N SER A 420 -7.53 28.10 -3.24
CA SER A 420 -7.34 27.94 -4.70
C SER A 420 -6.73 29.18 -5.38
N VAL A 421 -6.91 30.35 -4.79
CA VAL A 421 -6.31 31.63 -5.20
C VAL A 421 -4.77 31.57 -5.17
N HIS A 422 -4.16 31.14 -4.06
CA HIS A 422 -2.69 31.06 -3.94
C HIS A 422 -2.09 30.02 -4.90
N MET A 423 -2.83 28.94 -5.16
CA MET A 423 -2.45 27.94 -6.16
C MET A 423 -2.43 28.54 -7.57
N ASN A 424 -3.46 29.31 -7.92
CA ASN A 424 -3.54 29.98 -9.21
C ASN A 424 -2.47 31.08 -9.36
N ASP A 425 -2.22 31.85 -8.32
CA ASP A 425 -1.16 32.87 -8.31
C ASP A 425 0.22 32.25 -8.50
N PHE A 426 0.51 31.12 -7.86
CA PHE A 426 1.76 30.39 -8.06
C PHE A 426 1.90 29.88 -9.50
N VAL A 427 0.82 29.37 -10.10
CA VAL A 427 0.82 28.96 -11.50
C VAL A 427 1.20 30.13 -12.40
N ILE A 428 0.54 31.28 -12.21
CA ILE A 428 0.85 32.52 -12.94
C ILE A 428 2.33 32.93 -12.74
N HIS A 429 2.87 32.83 -11.52
CA HIS A 429 4.27 33.19 -11.24
C HIS A 429 5.26 32.28 -11.97
N VAL A 430 5.02 30.96 -11.99
CA VAL A 430 5.90 30.02 -12.69
C VAL A 430 5.82 30.22 -14.21
N ASP A 431 4.63 30.44 -14.77
CA ASP A 431 4.45 30.75 -16.20
C ASP A 431 5.19 32.04 -16.59
N LEU A 432 5.05 33.11 -15.79
CA LEU A 432 5.79 34.36 -16.00
C LEU A 432 7.30 34.15 -15.89
N ALA A 433 7.77 33.34 -14.94
CA ALA A 433 9.19 33.03 -14.80
C ALA A 433 9.74 32.31 -16.04
N GLN A 434 8.98 31.36 -16.60
CA GLN A 434 9.33 30.68 -17.84
C GLN A 434 9.41 31.66 -19.02
N GLU A 435 8.43 32.55 -19.17
CA GLU A 435 8.44 33.58 -20.23
C GLU A 435 9.61 34.55 -20.10
N ILE A 436 9.95 34.98 -18.87
CA ILE A 436 11.12 35.82 -18.59
C ILE A 436 12.41 35.11 -19.01
N VAL A 437 12.58 33.85 -18.63
CA VAL A 437 13.76 33.04 -19.01
C VAL A 437 13.86 32.91 -20.53
N ASN A 438 12.75 32.58 -21.20
CA ASN A 438 12.72 32.42 -22.66
C ASN A 438 13.02 33.74 -23.40
N THR A 439 12.51 34.86 -22.89
CA THR A 439 12.76 36.19 -23.48
C THR A 439 14.22 36.61 -23.29
N ALA A 440 14.79 36.36 -22.10
CA ALA A 440 16.20 36.61 -21.82
C ALA A 440 17.13 35.71 -22.69
N LEU A 441 16.78 34.45 -22.88
CA LEU A 441 17.45 33.54 -23.82
C LEU A 441 17.43 34.11 -25.25
N SER A 442 16.26 34.54 -25.72
CA SER A 442 16.10 35.13 -27.06
C SER A 442 16.97 36.39 -27.24
N LEU A 443 17.05 37.24 -26.21
CA LEU A 443 17.91 38.43 -26.20
C LEU A 443 19.40 38.07 -26.31
N LYS A 444 19.84 37.04 -25.59
CA LYS A 444 21.22 36.52 -25.67
C LYS A 444 21.51 35.91 -27.03
N GLU A 445 20.62 35.09 -27.56
CA GLU A 445 20.79 34.43 -28.86
C GLU A 445 20.90 35.44 -30.01
N LEU A 446 20.14 36.53 -29.91
CA LEU A 446 20.25 37.67 -30.82
C LEU A 446 21.47 38.56 -30.55
N GLY A 447 22.37 38.17 -29.65
CA GLY A 447 23.62 38.88 -29.40
C GLY A 447 23.43 40.24 -28.73
N HIS A 448 22.42 40.40 -27.87
CA HIS A 448 22.21 41.67 -27.19
C HIS A 448 23.32 41.94 -26.15
N PHE A 449 24.01 43.08 -26.27
CA PHE A 449 25.17 43.45 -25.44
C PHE A 449 24.90 43.41 -23.92
N LYS A 450 23.80 44.04 -23.47
CA LYS A 450 23.42 44.14 -22.04
C LYS A 450 23.10 42.79 -21.37
N TYR A 451 22.56 41.82 -22.11
CA TYR A 451 21.96 40.62 -21.51
C TYR A 451 22.94 39.45 -21.36
N ARG A 452 24.19 39.58 -21.82
CA ARG A 452 25.23 38.53 -21.75
C ARG A 452 25.42 37.93 -20.35
N ASP A 453 25.40 38.76 -19.32
CA ASP A 453 25.54 38.37 -17.90
C ASP A 453 24.28 38.71 -17.10
N PHE A 454 23.11 38.49 -17.70
CA PHE A 454 21.83 38.84 -17.09
C PHE A 454 21.65 38.18 -15.72
N ARG A 455 21.39 39.03 -14.73
CA ARG A 455 21.10 38.68 -13.35
C ARG A 455 20.10 39.69 -12.78
N GLU A 456 18.93 39.22 -12.41
CA GLU A 456 17.87 40.05 -11.83
C GLU A 456 17.18 39.32 -10.68
N THR A 457 16.80 40.04 -9.64
CA THR A 457 16.05 39.47 -8.51
C THR A 457 14.73 40.20 -8.36
N VAL A 458 13.63 39.44 -8.36
CA VAL A 458 12.27 39.97 -8.27
C VAL A 458 11.53 39.24 -7.15
N SER A 459 10.85 39.99 -6.29
CA SER A 459 9.94 39.39 -5.30
C SER A 459 8.77 38.68 -6.00
N SER A 460 8.16 37.69 -5.37
CA SER A 460 6.94 37.00 -5.86
C SER A 460 5.71 37.93 -5.87
N ASP A 461 5.75 38.95 -6.73
CA ASP A 461 4.71 39.94 -6.95
C ASP A 461 4.40 39.91 -8.45
N THR A 462 3.16 39.55 -8.77
CA THR A 462 2.67 39.40 -10.14
C THR A 462 2.91 40.67 -10.98
N LEU A 463 2.77 41.86 -10.38
CA LEU A 463 2.99 43.12 -11.10
C LEU A 463 4.46 43.31 -11.46
N LYS A 464 5.37 43.08 -10.51
CA LYS A 464 6.82 43.25 -10.75
C LYS A 464 7.38 42.24 -11.75
N MET A 465 6.88 41.00 -11.72
CA MET A 465 7.26 40.00 -12.72
C MET A 465 6.76 40.40 -14.13
N LYS A 466 5.53 40.92 -14.23
CA LYS A 466 5.01 41.45 -15.50
C LYS A 466 5.77 42.68 -16.00
N GLU A 467 6.15 43.60 -15.12
CA GLU A 467 6.98 44.76 -15.45
C GLU A 467 8.35 44.33 -15.99
N LEU A 468 8.99 43.35 -15.34
CA LEU A 468 10.25 42.78 -15.82
C LEU A 468 10.08 42.17 -17.21
N LEU A 469 9.06 41.34 -17.40
CA LEU A 469 8.79 40.70 -18.69
C LEU A 469 8.51 41.73 -19.79
N GLN A 470 7.68 42.74 -19.51
CA GLN A 470 7.37 43.82 -20.46
C GLN A 470 8.63 44.60 -20.86
N ARG A 471 9.52 44.89 -19.91
CA ARG A 471 10.82 45.51 -20.19
C ARG A 471 11.65 44.63 -21.13
N LEU A 472 11.77 43.33 -20.84
CA LEU A 472 12.54 42.41 -21.69
C LEU A 472 11.94 42.27 -23.11
N ILE A 473 10.61 42.22 -23.23
CA ILE A 473 9.93 42.18 -24.53
C ILE A 473 10.17 43.48 -25.30
N GLY A 474 10.10 44.63 -24.63
CA GLY A 474 10.41 45.94 -25.22
C GLY A 474 11.83 45.98 -25.76
N ASP A 475 12.81 45.65 -24.94
CA ASP A 475 14.22 45.57 -25.32
C ASP A 475 14.43 44.60 -26.49
N LEU A 476 13.73 43.44 -26.50
CA LEU A 476 13.83 42.46 -27.58
C LEU A 476 13.28 42.99 -28.92
N GLN A 477 12.15 43.69 -28.89
CA GLN A 477 11.55 44.29 -30.08
C GLN A 477 12.42 45.42 -30.64
N GLU A 478 12.90 46.28 -29.74
CA GLU A 478 13.82 47.36 -30.10
C GLU A 478 15.13 46.81 -30.69
N TRP A 479 15.70 45.79 -30.05
CA TRP A 479 16.93 45.15 -30.52
C TRP A 479 16.79 44.54 -31.91
N LYS A 480 15.68 43.85 -32.19
CA LYS A 480 15.39 43.33 -33.53
C LYS A 480 15.35 44.44 -34.58
N LYS A 481 14.79 45.60 -34.25
CA LYS A 481 14.76 46.77 -35.15
C LYS A 481 16.17 47.31 -35.38
N ILE A 482 16.96 47.49 -34.32
CA ILE A 482 18.35 47.97 -34.38
C ILE A 482 19.22 47.05 -35.23
N VAL A 483 19.16 45.73 -35.00
CA VAL A 483 19.94 44.75 -35.76
C VAL A 483 19.57 44.76 -37.24
N ASN A 484 18.26 44.80 -37.56
CA ASN A 484 17.81 44.84 -38.96
C ASN A 484 18.27 46.14 -39.65
N GLU A 485 18.17 47.28 -38.97
CA GLU A 485 18.66 48.56 -39.51
C GLU A 485 20.18 48.54 -39.76
N ALA A 486 20.97 48.00 -38.82
CA ALA A 486 22.42 47.87 -38.98
C ALA A 486 22.79 46.94 -40.15
N GLN A 487 22.13 45.80 -40.28
CA GLN A 487 22.36 44.83 -41.36
C GLN A 487 21.95 45.38 -42.73
N GLN A 488 20.93 46.23 -42.81
CA GLN A 488 20.57 46.93 -44.05
C GLN A 488 21.63 47.95 -44.47
N LYS A 489 22.25 48.63 -43.51
CA LYS A 489 23.32 49.62 -43.77
C LYS A 489 24.67 48.97 -44.08
N HIS A 490 24.97 47.83 -43.45
CA HIS A 490 26.27 47.16 -43.53
C HIS A 490 26.12 45.70 -43.93
N TYR A 491 26.31 45.42 -45.22
CA TYR A 491 26.12 44.11 -45.83
C TYR A 491 26.90 42.97 -45.13
N TYR A 492 28.17 43.21 -44.78
CA TYR A 492 29.02 42.17 -44.18
C TYR A 492 28.58 41.73 -42.78
N LEU A 493 27.73 42.50 -42.08
CA LEU A 493 27.14 42.04 -40.81
C LEU A 493 26.19 40.84 -41.01
N THR A 494 25.66 40.64 -42.22
CA THR A 494 24.74 39.52 -42.52
C THR A 494 25.43 38.16 -42.62
N PHE A 495 26.76 38.14 -42.74
CA PHE A 495 27.54 36.91 -42.89
C PHE A 495 27.84 36.21 -41.56
N PHE A 496 27.54 36.87 -40.44
CA PHE A 496 27.89 36.41 -39.11
C PHE A 496 26.64 36.21 -38.26
N LEU A 497 26.65 35.17 -37.43
CA LEU A 497 25.61 34.97 -36.42
C LEU A 497 25.68 36.11 -35.39
N PRO A 498 24.56 36.47 -34.73
CA PRO A 498 24.54 37.56 -33.76
C PRO A 498 25.56 37.39 -32.63
N GLN A 499 25.82 36.15 -32.19
CA GLN A 499 26.85 35.84 -31.20
C GLN A 499 28.28 36.06 -31.72
N HIS A 500 28.52 35.88 -33.03
CA HIS A 500 29.82 36.19 -33.65
C HIS A 500 30.11 37.70 -33.61
N ILE A 501 29.08 38.53 -33.77
CA ILE A 501 29.20 39.99 -33.67
C ILE A 501 29.67 40.42 -32.28
N LEU A 502 29.27 39.71 -31.22
CA LEU A 502 29.77 39.97 -29.87
C LEU A 502 31.27 39.71 -29.72
N TYR A 503 31.84 38.71 -30.39
CA TYR A 503 33.29 38.48 -30.37
C TYR A 503 34.06 39.60 -31.10
N PHE A 504 33.53 40.08 -32.23
CA PHE A 504 34.10 41.23 -32.92
C PHE A 504 34.03 42.49 -32.07
N TYR A 505 32.91 42.69 -31.37
CA TYR A 505 32.80 43.76 -30.40
C TYR A 505 33.86 43.65 -29.29
N ASP A 506 33.98 42.49 -28.64
CA ASP A 506 34.98 42.26 -27.60
C ASP A 506 36.41 42.54 -28.13
N TYR A 507 36.71 42.14 -29.37
CA TYR A 507 38.01 42.39 -29.99
C TYR A 507 38.27 43.89 -30.26
N PHE A 508 37.32 44.60 -30.87
CA PHE A 508 37.48 46.02 -31.22
C PHE A 508 37.36 46.97 -30.01
N SER A 509 36.81 46.51 -28.90
CA SER A 509 36.74 47.28 -27.64
C SER A 509 37.93 47.05 -26.70
N CYS A 510 38.86 46.15 -27.03
CA CYS A 510 40.05 45.88 -26.18
C CYS A 510 41.15 46.93 -26.36
N ASN A 511 41.28 47.85 -25.40
CA ASN A 511 42.40 48.80 -25.31
C ASN A 511 43.66 48.14 -24.72
N GLY A 512 44.43 47.42 -25.54
CA GLY A 512 45.86 47.10 -25.28
C GLY A 512 46.21 46.20 -24.07
N GLU A 513 45.35 46.05 -23.07
CA GLU A 513 45.60 45.19 -21.91
C GLU A 513 44.94 43.83 -22.15
N THR A 514 45.74 42.93 -22.73
CA THR A 514 45.43 41.51 -22.98
C THR A 514 44.21 41.27 -23.88
N THR A 515 44.37 41.43 -25.19
CA THR A 515 43.54 40.68 -26.13
C THR A 515 43.75 39.19 -25.84
N ARG A 516 42.76 38.58 -25.19
CA ARG A 516 42.67 37.15 -24.93
C ARG A 516 42.95 36.40 -26.25
N SER A 517 44.04 35.62 -26.33
CA SER A 517 44.48 34.94 -27.57
C SER A 517 43.34 34.17 -28.23
N ASP A 518 42.46 33.60 -27.41
CA ASP A 518 41.24 32.88 -27.78
C ASP A 518 40.23 33.75 -28.55
N ILE A 519 40.04 35.03 -28.19
CA ILE A 519 39.12 35.93 -28.89
C ILE A 519 39.71 36.32 -30.26
N LYS A 520 41.02 36.59 -30.31
CA LYS A 520 41.74 36.93 -31.55
C LYS A 520 41.71 35.75 -32.54
N GLU A 521 42.00 34.55 -32.07
CA GLU A 521 41.95 33.32 -32.87
C GLU A 521 40.53 33.05 -33.41
N LYS A 522 39.49 33.19 -32.56
CA LYS A 522 38.09 33.06 -32.97
C LYS A 522 37.71 34.09 -34.03
N CYS A 523 38.03 35.37 -33.84
CA CYS A 523 37.74 36.42 -34.83
C CYS A 523 38.47 36.16 -36.16
N SER A 524 39.74 35.73 -36.12
CA SER A 524 40.50 35.38 -37.32
C SER A 524 39.88 34.20 -38.07
N MET A 525 39.46 33.15 -37.36
CA MET A 525 38.78 32.00 -37.96
C MET A 525 37.45 32.41 -38.62
N LEU A 526 36.65 33.26 -37.95
CA LEU A 526 35.38 33.76 -38.47
C LEU A 526 35.57 34.57 -39.77
N LEU A 527 36.57 35.45 -39.82
CA LEU A 527 36.89 36.19 -41.05
C LEU A 527 37.32 35.26 -42.19
N LYS A 528 38.20 34.29 -41.90
CA LYS A 528 38.69 33.31 -42.88
C LYS A 528 37.60 32.40 -43.43
N PHE A 529 36.56 32.13 -42.64
CA PHE A 529 35.40 31.36 -43.10
C PHE A 529 34.64 32.09 -44.21
N VAL A 530 34.51 33.41 -44.10
CA VAL A 530 33.88 34.27 -45.10
C VAL A 530 34.81 34.44 -46.31
N ASN A 531 36.09 34.72 -46.09
CA ASN A 531 37.11 34.85 -47.13
C ASN A 531 38.47 34.40 -46.61
N ASP A 532 39.07 33.39 -47.23
CA ASP A 532 40.32 32.75 -46.81
C ASP A 532 41.53 33.69 -46.77
N LYS A 533 41.45 34.80 -47.51
CA LYS A 533 42.48 35.85 -47.58
C LYS A 533 42.25 37.00 -46.59
N ALA A 534 41.16 36.99 -45.82
CA ALA A 534 40.89 38.03 -44.84
C ALA A 534 41.80 37.90 -43.63
N GLU A 535 42.46 39.00 -43.28
CA GLU A 535 43.33 39.12 -42.10
C GLU A 535 42.72 40.09 -41.09
N LEU A 536 42.92 39.77 -39.80
CA LEU A 536 42.39 40.58 -38.70
C LEU A 536 43.35 41.76 -38.44
N PRO A 537 42.88 43.01 -38.43
CA PRO A 537 43.74 44.18 -38.24
C PRO A 537 44.36 44.20 -36.84
N SER A 538 45.60 44.72 -36.74
CA SER A 538 46.31 44.87 -35.45
C SER A 538 45.69 46.00 -34.62
N VAL A 539 45.41 45.75 -33.34
CA VAL A 539 44.71 46.66 -32.41
C VAL A 539 45.62 47.80 -31.90
N GLU A 540 46.80 48.00 -32.47
CA GLU A 540 47.79 48.99 -32.01
C GLU A 540 47.46 50.45 -32.40
N SER A 541 46.39 50.70 -33.16
CA SER A 541 45.97 52.05 -33.55
C SER A 541 44.73 52.52 -32.79
N ASP A 542 44.75 53.73 -32.24
CA ASP A 542 43.62 54.43 -31.61
C ASP A 542 42.34 54.52 -32.48
N ALA A 543 42.43 54.18 -33.77
CA ALA A 543 41.34 54.20 -34.74
C ALA A 543 40.33 53.04 -34.62
N LEU A 544 40.64 51.98 -33.85
CA LEU A 544 39.79 50.77 -33.74
C LEU A 544 38.91 50.72 -32.48
N ASN A 545 39.10 51.63 -31.52
CA ASN A 545 38.43 51.56 -30.23
C ASN A 545 36.93 51.90 -30.36
N ILE A 546 36.06 50.88 -30.27
CA ILE A 546 34.60 51.05 -30.22
C ILE A 546 34.17 51.13 -28.75
N PRO A 547 33.89 52.32 -28.18
CA PRO A 547 33.43 52.41 -26.80
C PRO A 547 32.04 51.79 -26.64
N LEU A 548 31.79 51.12 -25.50
CA LEU A 548 30.43 50.79 -25.10
C LEU A 548 29.70 52.11 -24.78
N ILE A 549 28.81 52.55 -25.66
CA ILE A 549 27.89 53.65 -25.38
C ILE A 549 26.54 53.02 -25.03
N PRO A 550 26.15 53.01 -23.73
CA PRO A 550 24.84 52.49 -23.32
C PRO A 550 23.73 53.14 -24.14
N GLU A 551 22.75 52.34 -24.56
CA GLU A 551 21.55 52.78 -25.28
C GLU A 551 21.76 53.31 -26.71
N ASN A 552 23.00 53.32 -27.22
CA ASN A 552 23.28 53.61 -28.63
C ASN A 552 23.88 52.40 -29.37
N TYR A 553 23.21 51.26 -29.25
CA TYR A 553 23.71 50.01 -29.81
C TYR A 553 23.75 49.96 -31.34
N LEU A 554 22.93 50.78 -32.02
CA LEU A 554 22.97 50.91 -33.48
C LEU A 554 24.33 51.43 -33.95
N VAL A 555 24.88 52.45 -33.27
CA VAL A 555 26.20 53.00 -33.61
C VAL A 555 27.30 51.96 -33.41
N ILE A 556 27.21 51.14 -32.35
CA ILE A 556 28.16 50.05 -32.11
C ILE A 556 28.14 49.05 -33.26
N LEU A 557 26.94 48.56 -33.66
CA LEU A 557 26.81 47.62 -34.78
C LEU A 557 27.28 48.23 -36.10
N CYS A 558 26.96 49.50 -36.37
CA CYS A 558 27.43 50.19 -37.56
C CYS A 558 28.96 50.32 -37.58
N ASN A 559 29.60 50.65 -36.45
CA ASN A 559 31.06 50.73 -36.35
C ASN A 559 31.71 49.38 -36.63
N ILE A 560 31.17 48.28 -36.07
CA ILE A 560 31.63 46.92 -36.41
C ILE A 560 31.43 46.65 -37.90
N GLY A 561 30.29 47.04 -38.46
CA GLY A 561 29.99 46.90 -39.88
C GLY A 561 30.95 47.66 -40.80
N ILE A 562 31.41 48.85 -40.40
CA ILE A 562 32.44 49.63 -41.10
C ILE A 562 33.77 48.90 -41.06
N GLN A 563 34.21 48.44 -39.88
CA GLN A 563 35.47 47.70 -39.75
C GLN A 563 35.47 46.41 -40.59
N LEU A 564 34.36 45.67 -40.60
CA LEU A 564 34.21 44.50 -41.46
C LEU A 564 34.23 44.88 -42.95
N TYR A 565 33.60 45.99 -43.33
CA TYR A 565 33.65 46.49 -44.70
C TYR A 565 35.08 46.82 -45.14
N ASP A 566 35.85 47.52 -44.31
CA ASP A 566 37.23 47.86 -44.61
C ASP A 566 38.08 46.59 -44.83
N ILE A 567 37.93 45.58 -43.96
CA ILE A 567 38.61 44.29 -44.09
C ILE A 567 38.27 43.58 -45.41
N PHE A 568 37.00 43.51 -45.79
CA PHE A 568 36.59 42.72 -46.95
C PHE A 568 36.63 43.49 -48.28
N SER A 569 36.56 44.82 -48.26
CA SER A 569 36.60 45.66 -49.47
C SER A 569 37.98 45.72 -50.13
N GLU A 570 39.05 45.50 -49.35
CA GLU A 570 40.43 45.43 -49.85
C GLU A 570 40.75 44.11 -50.57
N ILE A 571 39.86 43.12 -50.52
CA ILE A 571 40.11 41.76 -51.04
C ILE A 571 39.36 41.53 -52.35
N LEU A 572 40.09 41.20 -53.43
CA LEU A 572 39.52 40.86 -54.74
C LEU A 572 38.58 39.65 -54.64
N ILE A 573 37.29 39.87 -54.93
CA ILE A 573 36.24 38.85 -54.94
C ILE A 573 36.61 37.75 -55.94
N THR A 574 37.03 36.60 -55.44
CA THR A 574 37.19 35.41 -56.28
C THR A 574 35.87 34.64 -56.22
N GLN A 575 35.06 34.69 -57.29
CA GLN A 575 33.81 33.92 -57.36
C GLN A 575 34.12 32.43 -57.12
N ARG A 576 33.59 31.85 -56.04
CA ARG A 576 33.65 30.41 -55.80
C ARG A 576 32.97 29.69 -56.96
N GLN A 577 33.73 28.96 -57.78
CA GLN A 577 33.16 27.98 -58.72
C GLN A 577 32.65 26.79 -57.91
N ILE A 578 31.34 26.71 -57.71
CA ILE A 578 30.69 25.52 -57.16
C ILE A 578 30.75 24.42 -58.24
N LYS A 579 31.67 23.48 -58.11
CA LYS A 579 31.61 22.20 -58.85
C LYS A 579 30.76 21.22 -58.04
N ALA A 580 29.44 21.30 -58.18
CA ALA A 580 28.57 20.21 -57.75
C ALA A 580 28.61 19.13 -58.85
N HIS A 581 29.30 18.01 -58.58
CA HIS A 581 29.13 16.80 -59.36
C HIS A 581 27.80 16.17 -58.88
N VAL A 582 26.76 16.25 -59.71
CA VAL A 582 25.50 15.56 -59.47
C VAL A 582 25.64 14.15 -60.05
N ASP A 583 25.72 13.14 -59.19
CA ASP A 583 25.52 11.76 -59.61
C ASP A 583 24.02 11.51 -59.83
N PRO A 584 23.60 10.96 -60.99
CA PRO A 584 22.21 10.64 -61.25
C PRO A 584 21.84 9.36 -60.50
N ASN A 585 21.16 9.49 -59.36
CA ASN A 585 20.46 8.36 -58.75
C ASN A 585 19.25 8.00 -59.60
N ILE A 586 19.38 6.90 -60.33
CA ILE A 586 18.28 6.13 -60.88
C ILE A 586 17.56 5.43 -59.71
N THR A 587 16.25 5.26 -59.88
CA THR A 587 15.30 4.35 -59.19
C THR A 587 14.41 4.99 -58.13
N ASP A 588 13.20 5.37 -58.55
CA ASP A 588 11.97 4.65 -58.17
C ASP A 588 10.79 5.10 -59.07
N MET A 589 10.27 4.15 -59.84
CA MET A 589 9.00 4.19 -60.57
C MET A 589 8.25 2.90 -60.25
#